data_AF-A0A251QHG0-F1
#
_entry.id   AF-A0A251QHG0-F1
#
_cell.length_a   1.000
_cell.length_b   1.000
_cell.length_c   1.000
_cell.angle_alpha   90.00
_cell.angle_beta   90.00
_cell.angle_gamma   90.00
#
_symmetry.space_group_name_H-M   'P 1'
#
loop_
_entity.id
_entity.type
_entity.pdbx_description
1 polymer ?
#
loop_
_entity_poly.entity_id
_entity_poly.type
_entity_poly.pdbx_seq_one_letter_code
_entity_poly.pdbx_strand_id
1 'polypeptide(L)'
;MKSPSSQLHSAAIFPSPAFLWRFKVLLFMIWGFSCCKIGWDSVMRMSADLRNLFLYEVFLYYNPLLLVTLMVWLWGVNLWVFSQSNVGYAKIFDLDQNHLTHKEIWKCSTWMTIIVPTSMTAYLYFYSNGNVSLAALQPVSLYIAVAMVLISPFDIFYLSSRYLLLRTLWRIALPLQAISFPDFFLADILTSMAKVFSDLERSVCRMVHRQVATIAWLEADSVCGSHSIAIPLVLVFPYLCRLFQCLRQFKDTKEKTTLFNALKYSTAVPVIFLSALKYHVFPDRWTNFYSPLWLLSSAVNSLYSFYWDIARDWDLSGFSRIFKFSRSSMLSNMFYGRKWVRG
;
A
#
# COMPACT_ATOMS: atom_id res chain seq x y z
N MET A 1 -75.53 -13.12 -8.45
CA MET A 1 -74.21 -13.50 -8.99
C MET A 1 -73.25 -12.32 -8.84
N LYS A 2 -72.31 -12.39 -7.89
CA LYS A 2 -71.15 -11.49 -7.82
C LYS A 2 -69.92 -12.40 -7.68
N SER A 3 -69.01 -12.26 -8.64
CA SER A 3 -67.76 -13.01 -8.77
C SER A 3 -66.80 -12.71 -7.61
N PRO A 4 -66.02 -13.69 -7.10
CA PRO A 4 -64.93 -13.40 -6.19
C PRO A 4 -63.73 -12.87 -6.98
N SER A 5 -63.29 -11.66 -6.64
CA SER A 5 -62.07 -11.04 -7.14
C SER A 5 -60.85 -11.86 -6.73
N SER A 6 -60.15 -12.42 -7.70
CA SER A 6 -58.84 -13.07 -7.53
C SER A 6 -57.79 -12.03 -7.12
N GLN A 7 -57.12 -12.26 -5.99
CA GLN A 7 -55.93 -11.50 -5.62
C GLN A 7 -54.78 -11.91 -6.54
N LEU A 8 -54.39 -11.01 -7.44
CA LEU A 8 -53.16 -11.13 -8.21
C LEU A 8 -51.97 -10.91 -7.26
N HIS A 9 -51.31 -11.98 -6.84
CA HIS A 9 -49.97 -11.87 -6.29
C HIS A 9 -49.02 -11.51 -7.45
N SER A 10 -48.67 -10.22 -7.58
CA SER A 10 -47.55 -9.80 -8.41
C SER A 10 -46.25 -10.35 -7.82
N ALA A 11 -45.82 -11.50 -8.32
CA ALA A 11 -44.48 -12.01 -8.06
C ALA A 11 -43.47 -11.01 -8.66
N ALA A 12 -42.67 -10.37 -7.81
CA ALA A 12 -41.57 -9.54 -8.27
C ALA A 12 -40.60 -10.41 -9.08
N ILE A 13 -40.53 -10.18 -10.40
CA ILE A 13 -39.57 -10.86 -11.28
C ILE A 13 -38.20 -10.29 -10.95
N PHE A 14 -37.48 -10.93 -10.03
CA PHE A 14 -36.09 -10.59 -9.78
C PHE A 14 -35.25 -11.04 -10.97
N PRO A 15 -34.44 -10.15 -11.57
CA PRO A 15 -33.55 -10.52 -12.67
C PRO A 15 -32.58 -11.62 -12.22
N SER A 16 -32.26 -12.54 -13.14
CA SER A 16 -31.39 -13.67 -12.81
C SER A 16 -30.00 -13.21 -12.35
N PRO A 17 -29.32 -13.94 -11.45
CA PRO A 17 -27.98 -13.57 -10.97
C PRO A 17 -26.97 -13.40 -12.12
N ALA A 18 -27.08 -14.23 -13.15
CA ALA A 18 -26.24 -14.15 -14.36
C ALA A 18 -26.50 -12.86 -15.15
N PHE A 19 -27.77 -12.44 -15.29
CA PHE A 19 -28.11 -11.18 -15.93
C PHE A 19 -27.57 -9.99 -15.13
N LEU A 20 -27.76 -9.97 -13.81
CA LEU A 20 -27.24 -8.92 -12.93
C LEU A 20 -25.72 -8.80 -13.00
N TRP A 21 -25.01 -9.93 -13.07
CA TRP A 21 -23.56 -9.94 -13.22
C TRP A 21 -23.13 -9.37 -14.58
N ARG A 22 -23.73 -9.84 -15.69
CA ARG A 22 -23.44 -9.32 -17.04
C ARG A 22 -23.73 -7.83 -17.16
N PHE A 23 -24.84 -7.38 -16.59
CA PHE A 23 -25.21 -5.97 -16.57
C PHE A 23 -24.20 -5.11 -15.80
N LYS A 24 -23.77 -5.56 -14.62
CA LYS A 24 -22.71 -4.88 -13.83
C LYS A 24 -21.39 -4.80 -14.58
N VAL A 25 -20.98 -5.87 -15.27
CA VAL A 25 -19.76 -5.88 -16.09
C VAL A 25 -19.86 -4.86 -17.23
N LEU A 26 -21.00 -4.81 -17.91
CA LEU A 26 -21.23 -3.85 -18.99
C LEU A 26 -21.17 -2.40 -18.48
N LEU A 27 -21.80 -2.10 -17.34
CA LEU A 27 -21.70 -0.77 -16.71
C LEU A 27 -20.27 -0.39 -16.35
N PHE A 28 -19.49 -1.34 -15.82
CA PHE A 28 -18.08 -1.11 -15.49
C PHE A 28 -17.25 -0.82 -16.75
N MET A 29 -17.50 -1.55 -17.84
CA MET A 29 -16.82 -1.30 -19.12
C MET A 29 -17.18 0.07 -19.72
N ILE A 30 -18.47 0.46 -19.67
CA ILE A 30 -18.91 1.78 -20.12
C ILE A 30 -18.24 2.87 -19.29
N TRP A 31 -18.26 2.75 -17.95
CA TRP A 31 -17.59 3.68 -17.04
C TRP A 31 -16.09 3.81 -17.36
N GLY A 32 -15.39 2.69 -17.54
CA GLY A 32 -13.97 2.68 -17.87
C GLY A 32 -13.69 3.38 -19.21
N PHE A 33 -14.47 3.09 -20.24
CA PHE A 33 -14.37 3.76 -21.54
C PHE A 33 -14.63 5.27 -21.42
N SER A 34 -15.66 5.68 -20.68
CA SER A 34 -15.94 7.09 -20.42
C SER A 34 -14.78 7.79 -19.71
N CYS A 35 -14.18 7.17 -18.69
CA CYS A 35 -13.02 7.73 -17.99
C CYS A 35 -11.83 7.91 -18.93
N CYS A 36 -11.51 6.89 -19.73
CA CYS A 36 -10.43 6.96 -20.71
C CYS A 36 -10.67 8.06 -21.75
N LYS A 37 -11.89 8.16 -22.27
CA LYS A 37 -12.27 9.15 -23.28
C LYS A 37 -12.17 10.58 -22.72
N ILE A 38 -12.74 10.82 -21.54
CA ILE A 38 -12.68 12.14 -20.88
C ILE A 38 -11.23 12.49 -20.51
N GLY A 39 -10.47 11.54 -19.96
CA GLY A 39 -9.06 11.73 -19.63
C GLY A 39 -8.22 12.09 -20.85
N TRP A 40 -8.41 11.37 -21.96
CA TRP A 40 -7.74 11.65 -23.23
C TRP A 40 -8.08 13.04 -23.77
N ASP A 41 -9.35 13.39 -23.85
CA ASP A 41 -9.82 14.70 -24.32
C ASP A 41 -9.23 15.83 -23.45
N SER A 42 -9.19 15.63 -22.13
CA SER A 42 -8.65 16.60 -21.17
C SER A 42 -7.14 16.82 -21.35
N VAL A 43 -6.38 15.74 -21.56
CA VAL A 43 -4.94 15.79 -21.79
C VAL A 43 -4.61 16.42 -23.14
N MET A 44 -5.38 16.09 -24.18
CA MET A 44 -5.17 16.63 -25.53
C MET A 44 -5.54 18.11 -25.66
N ARG A 45 -6.40 18.62 -24.77
CA ARG A 45 -6.70 20.05 -24.67
C ARG A 45 -5.53 20.88 -24.13
N MET A 46 -4.59 20.26 -23.42
CA MET A 46 -3.43 20.94 -22.87
C MET A 46 -2.34 21.16 -23.95
N SER A 47 -1.66 22.31 -23.89
CA SER A 47 -0.50 22.57 -24.75
C SER A 47 0.59 21.53 -24.52
N ALA A 48 1.39 21.25 -25.57
CA ALA A 48 2.43 20.23 -25.51
C ALA A 48 3.45 20.49 -24.39
N ASP A 49 3.80 21.76 -24.17
CA ASP A 49 4.78 22.17 -23.15
C ASP A 49 4.29 21.95 -21.72
N LEU A 50 2.98 22.12 -21.47
CA LEU A 50 2.37 21.96 -20.14
C LEU A 50 1.89 20.53 -19.88
N ARG A 51 1.75 19.70 -20.92
CA ARG A 51 1.17 18.36 -20.83
C ARG A 51 1.96 17.44 -19.88
N ASN A 52 3.29 17.45 -19.96
CA ASN A 52 4.12 16.63 -19.10
C ASN A 52 4.00 17.04 -17.62
N LEU A 53 3.99 18.36 -17.38
CA LEU A 53 3.81 18.89 -16.03
C LEU A 53 2.43 18.56 -15.46
N PHE A 54 1.40 18.70 -16.29
CA PHE A 54 0.03 18.35 -15.95
C PHE A 54 -0.12 16.88 -15.56
N LEU A 55 0.44 15.97 -16.37
CA LEU A 55 0.42 14.53 -16.08
C LEU A 55 1.23 14.19 -14.82
N TYR A 56 2.37 14.86 -14.61
CA TYR A 56 3.16 14.68 -13.39
C TYR A 56 2.37 15.08 -12.14
N GLU A 57 1.64 16.18 -12.18
CA GLU A 57 0.82 16.63 -11.06
C GLU A 57 -0.33 15.65 -10.75
N VAL A 58 -0.99 15.14 -11.79
CA VAL A 58 -2.03 14.12 -11.64
C VAL A 58 -1.43 12.85 -11.04
N PHE A 59 -0.29 12.40 -11.55
CA PHE A 59 0.42 11.24 -11.03
C PHE A 59 0.76 11.43 -9.54
N LEU A 60 1.28 12.59 -9.16
CA LEU A 60 1.65 12.90 -7.78
C LEU A 60 0.46 12.66 -6.83
N TYR A 61 -0.72 13.21 -7.12
CA TYR A 61 -1.88 13.10 -6.21
C TYR A 61 -2.56 11.73 -6.21
N TYR A 62 -2.61 11.03 -7.35
CA TYR A 62 -3.41 9.81 -7.46
C TYR A 62 -2.59 8.52 -7.34
N ASN A 63 -1.27 8.55 -7.59
CA ASN A 63 -0.40 7.38 -7.47
C ASN A 63 -0.49 6.72 -6.07
N PRO A 64 -0.48 7.44 -4.93
CA PRO A 64 -0.56 6.81 -3.62
C PRO A 64 -1.84 5.99 -3.45
N LEU A 65 -3.00 6.56 -3.79
CA LEU A 65 -4.29 5.90 -3.63
C LEU A 65 -4.49 4.74 -4.61
N LEU A 66 -3.95 4.84 -5.83
CA LEU A 66 -3.96 3.74 -6.80
C LEU A 66 -3.13 2.55 -6.30
N LEU A 67 -1.92 2.80 -5.76
CA LEU A 67 -1.07 1.75 -5.21
C LEU A 67 -1.64 1.13 -3.93
N VAL A 68 -2.26 1.94 -3.06
CA VAL A 68 -3.02 1.41 -1.92
C VAL A 68 -4.19 0.54 -2.39
N THR A 69 -4.93 0.97 -3.41
CA THR A 69 -6.02 0.16 -4.00
C THR A 69 -5.50 -1.19 -4.51
N LEU A 70 -4.36 -1.18 -5.20
CA LEU A 70 -3.70 -2.41 -5.67
C LEU A 70 -3.28 -3.31 -4.50
N MET A 71 -2.71 -2.75 -3.43
CA MET A 71 -2.35 -3.50 -2.23
C MET A 71 -3.57 -4.20 -1.61
N VAL A 72 -4.73 -3.52 -1.52
CA VAL A 72 -5.96 -4.11 -0.98
C VAL A 72 -6.49 -5.23 -1.91
N TRP A 73 -6.37 -5.08 -3.24
CA TRP A 73 -6.65 -6.17 -4.20
C TRP A 73 -5.76 -7.39 -3.94
N LEU A 74 -4.45 -7.19 -3.82
CA LEU A 74 -3.49 -8.28 -3.56
C LEU A 74 -3.74 -8.95 -2.21
N TRP A 75 -4.13 -8.17 -1.19
CA TRP A 75 -4.56 -8.73 0.09
C TRP A 75 -5.78 -9.64 -0.05
N GLY A 76 -6.78 -9.22 -0.84
CA GLY A 76 -7.94 -10.07 -1.15
C GLY A 76 -7.55 -11.37 -1.87
N VAL A 77 -6.58 -11.32 -2.78
CA VAL A 77 -6.03 -12.52 -3.43
C VAL A 77 -5.36 -13.44 -2.42
N ASN A 78 -4.54 -12.91 -1.50
CA ASN A 78 -3.91 -13.70 -0.45
C ASN A 78 -4.94 -14.42 0.43
N LEU A 79 -5.98 -13.72 0.87
CA LEU A 79 -7.07 -14.33 1.65
C LEU A 79 -7.85 -15.40 0.86
N TRP A 80 -8.03 -15.20 -0.44
CA TRP A 80 -8.64 -16.21 -1.30
C TRP A 80 -7.76 -17.46 -1.39
N VAL A 81 -6.45 -17.31 -1.64
CA VAL A 81 -5.50 -18.43 -1.67
C VAL A 81 -5.49 -19.16 -0.33
N PHE A 82 -5.42 -18.45 0.80
CA PHE A 82 -5.46 -19.07 2.13
C PHE A 82 -6.74 -19.86 2.35
N SER A 83 -7.88 -19.35 1.87
CA SER A 83 -9.16 -20.05 1.92
C SER A 83 -9.18 -21.30 1.04
N GLN A 84 -8.60 -21.27 -0.16
CA GLN A 84 -8.53 -22.44 -1.05
C GLN A 84 -7.58 -23.51 -0.51
N SER A 85 -6.48 -23.10 0.13
CA SER A 85 -5.48 -23.98 0.73
C SER A 85 -5.86 -24.49 2.13
N ASN A 86 -7.08 -24.20 2.62
CA ASN A 86 -7.56 -24.56 3.97
C ASN A 86 -6.63 -24.08 5.10
N VAL A 87 -5.97 -22.94 4.92
CA VAL A 87 -5.14 -22.31 5.96
C VAL A 87 -6.07 -21.55 6.91
N GLY A 88 -6.01 -21.85 8.21
CA GLY A 88 -6.77 -21.17 9.26
C GLY A 88 -6.25 -19.75 9.56
N TYR A 89 -6.25 -18.86 8.56
CA TYR A 89 -5.65 -17.52 8.66
C TYR A 89 -6.27 -16.67 9.78
N ALA A 90 -7.56 -16.86 10.10
CA ALA A 90 -8.18 -16.17 11.22
C ALA A 90 -7.47 -16.43 12.55
N LYS A 91 -7.01 -17.67 12.79
CA LYS A 91 -6.25 -18.00 14.00
C LYS A 91 -4.80 -17.47 13.96
N ILE A 92 -4.18 -17.50 12.78
CA ILE A 92 -2.80 -17.02 12.58
C ILE A 92 -2.72 -15.50 12.81
N PHE A 93 -3.71 -14.77 12.30
CA PHE A 93 -3.79 -13.32 12.41
C PHE A 93 -4.54 -12.84 13.66
N ASP A 94 -4.97 -13.75 14.54
CA ASP A 94 -5.74 -13.45 15.75
C ASP A 94 -6.98 -12.57 15.47
N LEU A 95 -7.73 -12.95 14.42
CA LEU A 95 -8.90 -12.24 13.93
C LEU A 95 -10.17 -12.70 14.66
N ASP A 96 -11.05 -11.74 14.93
CA ASP A 96 -12.38 -12.01 15.49
C ASP A 96 -13.26 -12.86 14.56
N GLN A 97 -14.35 -13.41 15.09
CA GLN A 97 -15.32 -14.19 14.31
C GLN A 97 -15.98 -13.38 13.18
N ASN A 98 -16.05 -12.06 13.31
CA ASN A 98 -16.63 -11.14 12.33
C ASN A 98 -15.58 -10.51 11.41
N HIS A 99 -14.48 -11.22 11.13
CA HIS A 99 -13.42 -10.72 10.26
C HIS A 99 -13.83 -10.65 8.79
N LEU A 100 -13.18 -9.74 8.05
CA LEU A 100 -13.44 -9.61 6.63
C LEU A 100 -12.92 -10.79 5.83
N THR A 101 -13.82 -11.35 5.04
CA THR A 101 -13.49 -12.38 4.06
C THR A 101 -12.92 -11.77 2.78
N HIS A 102 -12.25 -12.57 1.94
CA HIS A 102 -11.76 -12.15 0.63
C HIS A 102 -12.85 -11.47 -0.23
N LYS A 103 -14.11 -11.91 -0.12
CA LYS A 103 -15.25 -11.34 -0.85
C LYS A 103 -15.53 -9.89 -0.45
N GLU A 104 -15.44 -9.58 0.84
CA GLU A 104 -15.70 -8.23 1.36
C GLU A 104 -14.53 -7.29 1.06
N ILE A 105 -13.30 -7.81 1.16
CA ILE A 105 -12.10 -7.09 0.73
C ILE A 105 -12.21 -6.74 -0.77
N TRP A 106 -12.57 -7.68 -1.64
CA TRP A 106 -12.76 -7.38 -3.07
C TRP A 106 -13.90 -6.40 -3.36
N LYS A 107 -14.97 -6.41 -2.56
CA LYS A 107 -16.01 -5.36 -2.66
C LYS A 107 -15.42 -3.98 -2.35
N CYS A 108 -14.62 -3.87 -1.29
CA CYS A 108 -13.94 -2.62 -0.95
C CYS A 108 -12.98 -2.19 -2.07
N SER A 109 -12.14 -3.11 -2.56
CA SER A 109 -11.21 -2.84 -3.65
C SER A 109 -11.92 -2.41 -4.93
N THR A 110 -13.08 -3.00 -5.25
CA THR A 110 -13.89 -2.60 -6.42
C THR A 110 -14.38 -1.16 -6.29
N TRP A 111 -14.90 -0.77 -5.12
CA TRP A 111 -15.30 0.62 -4.87
C TRP A 111 -14.13 1.59 -4.97
N MET A 112 -12.97 1.24 -4.41
CA MET A 112 -11.74 2.05 -4.54
C MET A 112 -11.32 2.19 -6.01
N THR A 113 -11.36 1.11 -6.79
CA THR A 113 -11.07 1.09 -8.23
C THR A 113 -12.05 1.96 -9.03
N ILE A 114 -13.27 2.18 -8.56
CA ILE A 114 -14.21 3.09 -9.22
C ILE A 114 -13.97 4.53 -8.77
N ILE A 115 -13.89 4.77 -7.45
CA ILE A 115 -13.84 6.11 -6.86
C ILE A 115 -12.55 6.84 -7.23
N VAL A 116 -11.39 6.20 -7.09
CA VAL A 116 -10.08 6.86 -7.29
C VAL A 116 -9.90 7.32 -8.75
N PRO A 117 -10.11 6.47 -9.78
CA PRO A 117 -10.01 6.91 -11.18
C PRO A 117 -11.12 7.86 -11.61
N THR A 118 -12.32 7.78 -11.02
CA THR A 118 -13.39 8.77 -11.28
C THR A 118 -12.98 10.15 -10.78
N SER A 119 -12.43 10.25 -9.57
CA SER A 119 -11.90 11.51 -9.01
C SER A 119 -10.72 12.03 -9.84
N MET A 120 -9.82 11.15 -10.27
CA MET A 120 -8.72 11.49 -11.20
C MET A 120 -9.24 12.05 -12.53
N THR A 121 -10.25 11.41 -13.11
CA THR A 121 -10.87 11.87 -14.37
C THR A 121 -11.55 13.23 -14.18
N ALA A 122 -12.25 13.43 -13.06
CA ALA A 122 -12.86 14.71 -12.72
C ALA A 122 -11.80 15.81 -12.53
N TYR A 123 -10.67 15.51 -11.88
CA TYR A 123 -9.54 16.43 -11.76
C TYR A 123 -9.01 16.84 -13.13
N LEU A 124 -8.75 15.86 -14.01
CA LEU A 124 -8.26 16.11 -15.37
C LEU A 124 -9.23 17.01 -16.15
N TYR A 125 -10.52 16.71 -16.06
CA TYR A 125 -11.57 17.48 -16.72
C TYR A 125 -11.65 18.92 -16.20
N PHE A 126 -11.76 19.14 -14.88
CA PHE A 126 -11.89 20.48 -14.34
C PHE A 126 -10.64 21.33 -14.58
N TYR A 127 -9.46 20.74 -14.44
CA TYR A 127 -8.20 21.45 -14.66
C TYR A 127 -8.07 21.88 -16.13
N SER A 128 -8.32 20.97 -17.09
CA SER A 128 -8.22 21.28 -18.52
C SER A 128 -9.27 22.30 -19.01
N ASN A 129 -10.37 22.48 -18.26
CA ASN A 129 -11.38 23.51 -18.51
C ASN A 129 -11.07 24.85 -17.79
N GLY A 130 -9.95 24.97 -17.09
CA GLY A 130 -9.56 26.18 -16.35
C GLY A 130 -10.23 26.33 -14.98
N ASN A 131 -11.02 25.35 -14.54
CA ASN A 131 -11.69 25.35 -13.23
C ASN A 131 -10.75 24.80 -12.13
N VAL A 132 -9.67 25.53 -11.85
CA VAL A 132 -8.59 25.12 -10.95
C VAL A 132 -9.09 24.82 -9.53
N SER A 133 -10.02 25.62 -9.00
CA SER A 133 -10.58 25.40 -7.65
C SER A 133 -11.36 24.08 -7.55
N LEU A 134 -12.14 23.72 -8.58
CA LEU A 134 -12.90 22.47 -8.60
C LEU A 134 -11.98 21.27 -8.84
N ALA A 135 -10.91 21.45 -9.61
CA ALA A 135 -9.88 20.45 -9.79
C ALA A 135 -9.19 20.16 -8.45
N ALA A 136 -8.70 21.19 -7.74
CA ALA A 136 -8.05 21.04 -6.45
C ALA A 136 -8.92 20.35 -5.38
N LEU A 137 -10.24 20.59 -5.42
CA LEU A 137 -11.20 19.96 -4.52
C LEU A 137 -11.24 18.43 -4.67
N GLN A 138 -10.97 17.88 -5.86
CA GLN A 138 -11.08 16.43 -6.12
C GLN A 138 -10.12 15.59 -5.24
N PRO A 139 -8.79 15.75 -5.34
CA PRO A 139 -7.88 14.97 -4.50
C PRO A 139 -8.01 15.34 -3.02
N VAL A 140 -8.23 16.62 -2.68
CA VAL A 140 -8.40 17.04 -1.27
C VAL A 140 -9.59 16.33 -0.62
N SER A 141 -10.76 16.34 -1.27
CA SER A 141 -11.96 15.69 -0.76
C SER A 141 -11.78 14.18 -0.66
N LEU A 142 -11.11 13.57 -1.64
CA LEU A 142 -10.85 12.13 -1.64
C LEU A 142 -9.97 11.71 -0.46
N TYR A 143 -8.88 12.44 -0.20
CA TYR A 143 -7.98 12.15 0.91
C TYR A 143 -8.66 12.36 2.27
N ILE A 144 -9.43 13.44 2.42
CA ILE A 144 -10.23 13.69 3.63
C ILE A 144 -11.26 12.57 3.82
N ALA A 145 -11.95 12.16 2.76
CA ALA A 145 -12.93 11.07 2.83
C ALA A 145 -12.28 9.74 3.26
N VAL A 146 -11.12 9.38 2.71
CA VAL A 146 -10.37 8.18 3.11
C VAL A 146 -9.96 8.26 4.58
N ALA A 147 -9.40 9.40 5.02
CA ALA A 147 -9.01 9.60 6.42
C ALA A 147 -10.21 9.51 7.37
N MET A 148 -11.33 10.16 7.02
CA MET A 148 -12.58 10.09 7.79
C MET A 148 -13.09 8.66 7.89
N VAL A 149 -13.15 7.92 6.78
CA VAL A 149 -13.61 6.51 6.79
C VAL A 149 -12.70 5.64 7.64
N LEU A 150 -11.38 5.81 7.57
CA LEU A 150 -10.44 5.00 8.34
C LEU A 150 -10.55 5.27 9.85
N ILE A 151 -10.61 6.53 10.27
CA ILE A 151 -10.57 6.95 11.69
C ILE A 151 -11.96 6.96 12.35
N SER A 152 -13.03 7.00 11.55
CA SER A 152 -14.41 7.13 12.06
C SER A 152 -14.75 6.09 13.14
N PRO A 153 -15.23 6.51 14.33
CA PRO A 153 -15.61 5.58 15.39
C PRO A 153 -16.96 4.90 15.14
N PHE A 154 -17.70 5.31 14.10
CA PHE A 154 -19.03 4.79 13.80
C PHE A 154 -18.93 3.42 13.11
N ASP A 155 -19.98 2.59 13.26
CA ASP A 155 -20.10 1.27 12.60
C ASP A 155 -20.44 1.40 11.10
N ILE A 156 -19.60 2.15 10.40
CA ILE A 156 -19.67 2.38 8.97
C ILE A 156 -18.40 1.77 8.38
N PHE A 157 -18.53 0.97 7.31
CA PHE A 157 -17.41 0.29 6.64
C PHE A 157 -16.54 -0.55 7.60
N TYR A 158 -17.13 -1.56 8.24
CA TYR A 158 -16.41 -2.63 8.94
C TYR A 158 -15.50 -2.15 10.09
N LEU A 159 -16.11 -1.59 11.14
CA LEU A 159 -15.43 -0.98 12.28
C LEU A 159 -14.34 -1.86 12.90
N SER A 160 -14.63 -3.14 13.18
CA SER A 160 -13.68 -4.06 13.83
C SER A 160 -12.38 -4.20 13.05
N SER A 161 -12.46 -4.26 11.71
CA SER A 161 -11.28 -4.40 10.86
C SER A 161 -10.46 -3.11 10.80
N ARG A 162 -11.12 -1.95 10.78
CA ARG A 162 -10.43 -0.65 10.82
C ARG A 162 -9.72 -0.44 12.15
N TYR A 163 -10.38 -0.76 13.25
CA TYR A 163 -9.78 -0.68 14.58
C TYR A 163 -8.58 -1.63 14.73
N LEU A 164 -8.70 -2.87 14.23
CA LEU A 164 -7.59 -3.82 14.22
C LEU A 164 -6.40 -3.30 13.42
N LEU A 165 -6.64 -2.73 12.23
CA LEU A 165 -5.59 -2.12 11.41
C LEU A 165 -4.90 -0.97 12.16
N LEU A 166 -5.66 -0.01 12.67
CA LEU A 166 -5.13 1.15 13.39
C LEU A 166 -4.35 0.74 14.65
N ARG A 167 -4.89 -0.21 15.43
CA ARG A 167 -4.22 -0.77 16.61
C ARG A 167 -2.90 -1.45 16.22
N THR A 168 -2.88 -2.20 15.13
CA THR A 168 -1.66 -2.87 14.64
C THR A 168 -0.63 -1.85 14.15
N LEU A 169 -1.04 -0.81 13.40
CA LEU A 169 -0.16 0.29 13.00
C LEU A 169 0.47 1.00 14.21
N TRP A 170 -0.31 1.23 15.28
CA TRP A 170 0.19 1.80 16.53
C TRP A 170 1.25 0.91 17.20
N ARG A 171 0.98 -0.40 17.29
CA ARG A 171 1.94 -1.38 17.83
C ARG A 171 3.23 -1.48 17.01
N ILE A 172 3.14 -1.30 15.70
CA ILE A 172 4.31 -1.27 14.80
C ILE A 172 5.15 -0.01 15.04
N ALA A 173 4.50 1.15 15.15
CA ALA A 173 5.18 2.41 15.41
C ALA A 173 5.89 2.41 16.78
N LEU A 174 5.27 1.78 17.79
CA LEU A 174 5.80 1.69 19.15
C LEU A 174 5.83 0.22 19.63
N PRO A 175 6.89 -0.55 19.31
CA PRO A 175 7.03 -1.95 19.67
C PRO A 175 7.37 -2.16 21.15
N LEU A 176 6.48 -1.73 22.05
CA LEU A 176 6.65 -1.82 23.51
C LEU A 176 6.28 -3.21 24.06
N GLN A 177 5.38 -3.92 23.36
CA GLN A 177 4.92 -5.25 23.71
C GLN A 177 5.62 -6.34 22.89
N ALA A 178 5.40 -7.61 23.26
CA ALA A 178 5.85 -8.75 22.46
C ALA A 178 5.25 -8.67 21.05
N ILE A 179 6.09 -8.91 20.04
CA ILE A 179 5.71 -8.79 18.64
C ILE A 179 4.85 -9.99 18.24
N SER A 180 3.61 -9.72 17.82
CA SER A 180 2.71 -10.73 17.29
C SER A 180 2.93 -10.94 15.79
N PHE A 181 2.42 -12.06 15.24
CA PHE A 181 2.52 -12.33 13.81
C PHE A 181 1.86 -11.24 12.93
N PRO A 182 0.65 -10.72 13.25
CA PRO A 182 0.08 -9.57 12.53
C PRO A 182 0.98 -8.34 12.49
N ASP A 183 1.63 -8.02 13.63
CA ASP A 183 2.52 -6.85 13.73
C ASP A 183 3.74 -7.02 12.82
N PHE A 184 4.31 -8.24 12.76
CA PHE A 184 5.41 -8.59 11.87
C PHE A 184 5.00 -8.51 10.41
N PHE A 185 3.89 -9.15 10.05
CA PHE A 185 3.42 -9.28 8.67
C PHE A 185 3.02 -7.93 8.07
N LEU A 186 2.24 -7.14 8.81
CA LEU A 186 1.83 -5.82 8.35
C LEU A 186 3.04 -4.88 8.22
N ALA A 187 3.98 -4.92 9.17
CA ALA A 187 5.17 -4.08 9.09
C ALA A 187 6.05 -4.41 7.86
N ASP A 188 6.15 -5.68 7.45
CA ASP A 188 6.83 -6.03 6.20
C ASP A 188 6.11 -5.44 4.98
N ILE A 189 4.77 -5.48 4.94
CA ILE A 189 4.01 -4.81 3.88
C ILE A 189 4.31 -3.30 3.87
N LEU A 190 4.41 -2.65 5.04
CA LEU A 190 4.72 -1.23 5.13
C LEU A 190 6.10 -0.90 4.53
N THR A 191 7.09 -1.78 4.63
CA THR A 191 8.41 -1.57 3.98
C THR A 191 8.29 -1.56 2.46
N SER A 192 7.46 -2.42 1.87
CA SER A 192 7.16 -2.39 0.44
C SER A 192 6.36 -1.15 0.01
N MET A 193 5.65 -0.53 0.96
CA MET A 193 4.88 0.70 0.76
C MET A 193 5.66 1.98 1.07
N ALA A 194 6.96 1.91 1.38
CA ALA A 194 7.76 3.09 1.74
C ALA A 194 7.68 4.21 0.70
N LYS A 195 7.78 3.87 -0.60
CA LYS A 195 7.65 4.84 -1.68
C LYS A 195 6.25 5.44 -1.77
N VAL A 196 5.22 4.65 -1.51
CA VAL A 196 3.81 5.11 -1.45
C VAL A 196 3.64 6.14 -0.34
N PHE A 197 4.25 5.92 0.83
CA PHE A 197 4.22 6.90 1.93
C PHE A 197 4.95 8.19 1.58
N SER A 198 6.06 8.11 0.84
CA SER A 198 6.76 9.31 0.34
C SER A 198 5.89 10.12 -0.64
N ASP A 199 5.20 9.46 -1.56
CA ASP A 199 4.31 10.16 -2.51
C ASP A 199 3.05 10.71 -1.81
N LEU A 200 2.55 9.99 -0.79
CA LEU A 200 1.48 10.45 0.10
C LEU A 200 1.89 11.71 0.86
N GLU A 201 3.10 11.75 1.44
CA GLU A 201 3.63 12.92 2.13
C GLU A 201 3.69 14.13 1.20
N ARG A 202 4.28 13.98 0.00
CA ARG A 202 4.35 15.07 -0.99
C ARG A 202 2.97 15.57 -1.40
N SER A 203 2.01 14.65 -1.59
CA SER A 203 0.62 14.97 -1.93
C SER A 203 -0.05 15.79 -0.82
N VAL A 204 0.03 15.31 0.42
CA VAL A 204 -0.58 15.96 1.58
C VAL A 204 0.08 17.32 1.85
N CYS A 205 1.41 17.40 1.77
CA CYS A 205 2.13 18.67 1.96
C CYS A 205 1.61 19.74 0.98
N ARG A 206 1.52 19.42 -0.32
CA ARG A 206 0.97 20.36 -1.31
C ARG A 206 -0.48 20.72 -1.02
N MET A 207 -1.32 19.78 -0.58
CA MET A 207 -2.71 20.08 -0.20
C MET A 207 -2.80 21.04 0.99
N VAL A 208 -2.01 20.83 2.04
CA VAL A 208 -1.99 21.66 3.26
C VAL A 208 -1.51 23.08 2.96
N HIS A 209 -0.48 23.22 2.12
CA HIS A 209 0.05 24.53 1.73
C HIS A 209 -0.76 25.24 0.64
N ARG A 210 -1.93 24.70 0.24
CA ARG A 210 -2.77 25.21 -0.88
C ARG A 210 -2.02 25.26 -2.22
N GLN A 211 -1.04 24.36 -2.34
CA GLN A 211 -0.13 24.00 -3.44
C GLN A 211 -0.78 23.37 -4.68
N VAL A 212 -2.10 23.19 -4.67
CA VAL A 212 -2.80 22.25 -5.55
C VAL A 212 -3.25 22.95 -6.82
N ALA A 213 -2.90 22.37 -7.96
CA ALA A 213 -3.29 22.87 -9.27
C ALA A 213 -2.78 24.31 -9.57
N THR A 214 -1.69 24.73 -8.92
CA THR A 214 -1.05 26.04 -9.11
C THR A 214 0.18 25.95 -10.02
N ILE A 215 0.36 26.93 -10.91
CA ILE A 215 1.47 27.02 -11.89
C ILE A 215 2.83 27.28 -11.20
N ALA A 216 2.85 27.75 -9.95
CA ALA A 216 4.07 28.06 -9.20
C ALA A 216 4.73 26.80 -8.60
N TRP A 217 5.27 25.95 -9.46
CA TRP A 217 6.03 24.75 -9.06
C TRP A 217 7.39 25.10 -8.43
N LEU A 218 8.00 26.23 -8.82
CA LEU A 218 9.31 26.67 -8.34
C LEU A 218 9.33 27.06 -6.84
N GLU A 219 8.23 27.60 -6.31
CA GLU A 219 8.14 27.94 -4.88
C GLU A 219 7.84 26.71 -4.01
N ALA A 220 7.11 25.73 -4.56
CA ALA A 220 6.76 24.48 -3.89
C ALA A 220 7.96 23.57 -3.62
N ASP A 221 9.02 23.68 -4.42
CA ASP A 221 10.18 22.79 -4.33
C ASP A 221 11.00 23.00 -3.04
N SER A 222 10.84 24.16 -2.38
CA SER A 222 11.51 24.49 -1.12
C SER A 222 10.85 23.88 0.12
N VAL A 223 9.51 23.73 0.13
CA VAL A 223 8.75 23.27 1.31
C VAL A 223 8.29 21.81 1.16
N CYS A 224 7.68 21.47 0.03
CA CYS A 224 7.10 20.15 -0.24
C CYS A 224 7.84 19.39 -1.36
N GLY A 225 9.04 19.88 -1.71
CA GLY A 225 9.84 19.40 -2.82
C GLY A 225 10.92 18.42 -2.43
N SER A 226 11.79 18.13 -3.38
CA SER A 226 12.84 17.11 -3.22
C SER A 226 13.91 17.47 -2.17
N HIS A 227 13.95 18.73 -1.72
CA HIS A 227 14.80 19.21 -0.63
C HIS A 227 14.17 19.06 0.76
N SER A 228 12.93 18.58 0.86
CA SER A 228 12.26 18.39 2.15
C SER A 228 12.88 17.23 2.93
N ILE A 229 13.27 17.48 4.18
CA ILE A 229 13.74 16.44 5.10
C ILE A 229 12.63 15.46 5.50
N ALA A 230 11.35 15.82 5.29
CA ALA A 230 10.23 14.93 5.58
C ALA A 230 10.24 13.68 4.67
N ILE A 231 10.68 13.82 3.42
CA ILE A 231 10.73 12.71 2.44
C ILE A 231 11.61 11.55 2.93
N PRO A 232 12.91 11.73 3.25
CA PRO A 232 13.73 10.64 3.76
C PRO A 232 13.24 10.09 5.09
N LEU A 233 12.64 10.92 5.97
CA LEU A 233 12.08 10.46 7.24
C LEU A 233 10.89 9.53 7.05
N VAL A 234 9.96 9.87 6.15
CA VAL A 234 8.81 9.01 5.82
C VAL A 234 9.24 7.73 5.10
N LEU A 235 10.23 7.81 4.20
CA LEU A 235 10.80 6.64 3.52
C LEU A 235 11.45 5.66 4.51
N VAL A 236 12.21 6.17 5.48
CA VAL A 236 12.98 5.33 6.41
C VAL A 236 12.12 4.78 7.55
N PHE A 237 11.01 5.45 7.88
CA PHE A 237 10.11 5.08 8.98
C PHE A 237 9.73 3.59 9.02
N PRO A 238 9.18 2.97 7.95
CA PRO A 238 8.81 1.55 8.01
C PRO A 238 10.01 0.62 8.24
N TYR A 239 11.18 0.96 7.70
CA TYR A 239 12.41 0.18 7.93
C TYR A 239 12.90 0.30 9.39
N LEU A 240 12.78 1.48 10.00
CA LEU A 240 13.08 1.67 11.42
C LEU A 240 12.10 0.91 12.32
N CYS A 241 10.81 0.90 12.00
CA CYS A 241 9.83 0.08 12.71
C CYS A 241 10.24 -1.40 12.69
N ARG A 242 10.60 -1.94 11.52
CA ARG A 242 11.08 -3.33 11.40
C ARG A 242 12.38 -3.58 12.14
N LEU A 243 13.33 -2.66 12.07
CA LEU A 243 14.57 -2.71 12.83
C LEU A 243 14.28 -2.82 14.33
N PHE A 244 13.45 -1.94 14.88
CA PHE A 244 13.10 -1.94 16.30
C PHE A 244 12.29 -3.17 16.72
N GLN A 245 11.38 -3.65 15.87
CA GLN A 245 10.69 -4.93 16.10
C GLN A 245 11.69 -6.10 16.20
N CYS A 246 12.66 -6.17 15.30
CA CYS A 246 13.68 -7.22 15.31
C CYS A 246 14.58 -7.14 16.55
N LEU A 247 15.00 -5.94 16.95
CA LEU A 247 15.78 -5.73 18.18
C LEU A 247 14.97 -6.06 19.44
N ARG A 248 13.67 -5.73 19.46
CA ARG A 248 12.76 -6.10 20.53
C ARG A 248 12.61 -7.61 20.62
N GLN A 249 12.40 -8.28 19.49
CA GLN A 249 12.30 -9.73 19.43
C GLN A 249 13.59 -10.40 19.92
N PHE A 250 14.77 -9.89 19.53
CA PHE A 250 16.04 -10.36 20.07
C PHE A 250 16.13 -10.20 21.58
N LYS A 251 15.69 -9.06 22.12
CA LYS A 251 15.71 -8.80 23.56
C LYS A 251 14.90 -9.86 24.32
N ASP A 252 13.74 -10.23 23.78
CA ASP A 252 12.78 -11.15 24.40
C ASP A 252 13.17 -12.63 24.21
N THR A 253 13.60 -13.05 23.00
CA THR A 253 13.88 -14.47 22.68
C THR A 253 15.36 -14.85 22.71
N LYS A 254 16.28 -13.88 22.64
CA LYS A 254 17.74 -14.06 22.50
C LYS A 254 18.16 -14.81 21.23
N GLU A 255 17.29 -14.93 20.24
CA GLU A 255 17.59 -15.62 18.99
C GLU A 255 18.43 -14.76 18.04
N LYS A 256 19.67 -15.17 17.76
CA LYS A 256 20.60 -14.41 16.90
C LYS A 256 20.07 -14.14 15.49
N THR A 257 19.20 -14.99 14.94
CA THR A 257 18.58 -14.78 13.62
C THR A 257 17.85 -13.44 13.55
N THR A 258 17.21 -13.00 14.63
CA THR A 258 16.51 -11.72 14.69
C THR A 258 17.45 -10.51 14.56
N LEU A 259 18.70 -10.61 15.04
CA LEU A 259 19.71 -9.57 14.83
C LEU A 259 20.17 -9.48 13.37
N PHE A 260 20.29 -10.61 12.68
CA PHE A 260 20.59 -10.58 11.25
C PHE A 260 19.42 -9.97 10.46
N ASN A 261 18.18 -10.20 10.88
CA ASN A 261 17.02 -9.53 10.27
C ASN A 261 17.04 -8.02 10.57
N ALA A 262 17.39 -7.62 11.80
CA ALA A 262 17.60 -6.22 12.15
C ALA A 262 18.66 -5.57 11.24
N LEU A 263 19.78 -6.27 11.01
CA LEU A 263 20.85 -5.81 10.13
C LEU A 263 20.34 -5.62 8.69
N LYS A 264 19.53 -6.56 8.16
CA LYS A 264 18.89 -6.42 6.85
C LYS A 264 18.10 -5.11 6.73
N TYR A 265 17.23 -4.78 7.68
CA TYR A 265 16.47 -3.51 7.58
C TYR A 265 17.36 -2.28 7.78
N SER A 266 18.46 -2.40 8.54
CA SER A 266 19.41 -1.29 8.70
C SER A 266 20.15 -0.93 7.41
N THR A 267 20.36 -1.87 6.48
CA THR A 267 21.05 -1.57 5.21
C THR A 267 20.26 -0.67 4.27
N ALA A 268 18.94 -0.54 4.48
CA ALA A 268 18.12 0.39 3.72
C ALA A 268 18.35 1.86 4.13
N VAL A 269 18.79 2.09 5.38
CA VAL A 269 18.94 3.44 5.95
C VAL A 269 19.98 4.27 5.17
N PRO A 270 21.22 3.80 4.93
CA PRO A 270 22.19 4.55 4.13
C PRO A 270 21.69 4.85 2.71
N VAL A 271 21.00 3.91 2.07
CA VAL A 271 20.45 4.10 0.71
C VAL A 271 19.49 5.28 0.67
N ILE A 272 18.58 5.36 1.65
CA ILE A 272 17.57 6.43 1.71
C ILE A 272 18.22 7.79 1.97
N PHE A 273 19.11 7.89 2.97
CA PHE A 273 19.75 9.16 3.29
C PHE A 273 20.70 9.64 2.20
N LEU A 274 21.47 8.74 1.58
CA LEU A 274 22.32 9.09 0.43
C LEU A 274 21.48 9.53 -0.78
N SER A 275 20.31 8.92 -1.01
CA SER A 275 19.38 9.35 -2.06
C SER A 275 18.88 10.78 -1.83
N ALA A 276 18.60 11.15 -0.57
CA ALA A 276 18.20 12.50 -0.22
C ALA A 276 19.36 13.50 -0.34
N LEU A 277 20.58 13.10 0.07
CA LEU A 277 21.77 13.95 -0.01
C LEU A 277 22.06 14.45 -1.42
N LYS A 278 21.66 13.71 -2.46
CA LYS A 278 21.74 14.15 -3.87
C LYS A 278 21.28 15.59 -4.09
N TYR A 279 20.23 16.01 -3.39
CA TYR A 279 19.64 17.34 -3.53
C TYR A 279 20.29 18.41 -2.63
N HIS A 280 21.20 18.04 -1.74
CA HIS A 280 21.81 18.93 -0.76
C HIS A 280 23.33 19.08 -0.93
N VAL A 281 23.93 18.43 -1.94
CA VAL A 281 25.37 18.49 -2.21
C VAL A 281 25.64 18.99 -3.62
N PHE A 282 26.81 19.59 -3.82
CA PHE A 282 27.26 20.03 -5.14
C PHE A 282 27.41 18.84 -6.11
N PRO A 283 27.07 19.01 -7.40
CA PRO A 283 27.12 17.94 -8.41
C PRO A 283 28.46 17.21 -8.50
N ASP A 284 29.58 17.93 -8.36
CA ASP A 284 30.92 17.34 -8.39
C ASP A 284 31.16 16.41 -7.21
N ARG A 285 30.72 16.79 -6.01
CA ARG A 285 30.85 15.96 -4.80
C ARG A 285 29.89 14.77 -4.84
N TRP A 286 28.69 14.96 -5.40
CA TRP A 286 27.76 13.87 -5.65
C TRP A 286 28.40 12.81 -6.55
N THR A 287 28.90 13.20 -7.71
CA THR A 287 29.42 12.27 -8.73
C THR A 287 30.66 11.53 -8.24
N ASN A 288 31.58 12.22 -7.58
CA ASN A 288 32.88 11.65 -7.20
C ASN A 288 32.87 10.85 -5.89
N PHE A 289 31.97 11.15 -4.95
CA PHE A 289 32.00 10.55 -3.60
C PHE A 289 30.69 9.89 -3.20
N TYR A 290 29.57 10.63 -3.22
CA TYR A 290 28.31 10.12 -2.68
C TYR A 290 27.61 9.12 -3.60
N SER A 291 27.70 9.29 -4.91
CA SER A 291 27.09 8.39 -5.90
C SER A 291 27.70 6.97 -5.85
N PRO A 292 29.04 6.79 -5.82
CA PRO A 292 29.65 5.48 -5.57
C PRO A 292 29.22 4.85 -4.23
N LEU A 293 29.16 5.65 -3.16
CA LEU A 293 28.74 5.16 -1.83
C LEU A 293 27.25 4.76 -1.81
N TRP A 294 26.40 5.52 -2.50
CA TRP A 294 24.98 5.21 -2.70
C TRP A 294 24.82 3.91 -3.48
N LEU A 295 25.60 3.73 -4.55
CA LEU A 295 25.57 2.52 -5.36
C LEU A 295 26.01 1.29 -4.55
N LEU A 296 27.10 1.41 -3.78
CA LEU A 296 27.57 0.35 -2.89
C LEU A 296 26.50 0.01 -1.84
N SER A 297 25.92 1.02 -1.19
CA SER A 297 24.85 0.82 -0.20
C SER A 297 23.64 0.13 -0.82
N SER A 298 23.27 0.53 -2.04
CA SER A 298 22.14 -0.05 -2.78
C SER A 298 22.41 -1.49 -3.18
N ALA A 299 23.64 -1.82 -3.58
CA ALA A 299 24.07 -3.18 -3.88
C ALA A 299 24.02 -4.07 -2.63
N VAL A 300 24.59 -3.60 -1.51
CA VAL A 300 24.55 -4.34 -0.23
C VAL A 300 23.12 -4.58 0.23
N ASN A 301 22.27 -3.54 0.23
CA ASN A 301 20.88 -3.65 0.64
C ASN A 301 20.09 -4.63 -0.24
N SER A 302 20.25 -4.52 -1.56
CA SER A 302 19.54 -5.38 -2.52
C SER A 302 19.98 -6.83 -2.41
N LEU A 303 21.30 -7.09 -2.36
CA LEU A 303 21.85 -8.44 -2.27
C LEU A 303 21.48 -9.11 -0.94
N TYR A 304 21.53 -8.36 0.17
CA TYR A 304 21.15 -8.92 1.47
C TYR A 304 19.65 -9.21 1.53
N SER A 305 18.81 -8.27 1.09
CA SER A 305 17.35 -8.49 1.05
C SER A 305 17.00 -9.70 0.18
N PHE A 306 17.59 -9.79 -1.01
CA PHE A 306 17.42 -10.94 -1.91
C PHE A 306 17.86 -12.27 -1.29
N TYR A 307 19.04 -12.29 -0.65
CA TYR A 307 19.50 -13.48 0.07
C TYR A 307 18.51 -13.89 1.16
N TRP A 308 18.00 -12.91 1.93
CA TRP A 308 17.07 -13.17 3.00
C TRP A 308 15.77 -13.80 2.48
N ASP A 309 15.17 -13.20 1.45
CA ASP A 309 13.91 -13.67 0.89
C ASP A 309 14.04 -15.13 0.39
N ILE A 310 15.10 -15.44 -0.36
CA ILE A 310 15.29 -16.80 -0.90
C ILE A 310 15.68 -17.82 0.18
N ALA A 311 16.63 -17.47 1.04
CA ALA A 311 17.27 -18.44 1.94
C ALA A 311 16.58 -18.54 3.31
N ARG A 312 15.86 -17.51 3.75
CA ARG A 312 15.21 -17.47 5.06
C ARG A 312 13.70 -17.50 4.96
N ASP A 313 13.11 -16.65 4.14
CA ASP A 313 11.64 -16.52 4.13
C ASP A 313 10.96 -17.57 3.25
N TRP A 314 11.53 -17.89 2.08
CA TRP A 314 10.97 -18.89 1.16
C TRP A 314 11.54 -20.30 1.35
N ASP A 315 12.62 -20.44 2.12
CA ASP A 315 13.35 -21.71 2.34
C ASP A 315 13.59 -22.50 1.04
N LEU A 316 13.92 -21.80 -0.05
CA LEU A 316 14.24 -22.40 -1.35
C LEU A 316 15.68 -22.96 -1.32
N SER A 317 15.87 -23.96 -0.47
CA SER A 317 17.13 -24.67 -0.23
C SER A 317 17.76 -25.29 -1.49
N GLY A 318 17.05 -25.35 -2.62
CA GLY A 318 17.59 -25.72 -3.93
C GLY A 318 18.67 -24.77 -4.46
N PHE A 319 18.55 -23.46 -4.22
CA PHE A 319 19.59 -22.46 -4.57
C PHE A 319 20.72 -22.40 -3.53
N SER A 320 20.48 -22.89 -2.31
CA SER A 320 21.47 -22.92 -1.22
C SER A 320 22.66 -23.86 -1.47
N ARG A 321 22.60 -24.76 -2.47
CA ARG A 321 23.72 -25.63 -2.83
C ARG A 321 24.95 -24.87 -3.31
N ILE A 322 24.78 -23.68 -3.90
CA ILE A 322 25.88 -22.86 -4.45
C ILE A 322 26.62 -22.11 -3.33
N PHE A 323 25.95 -21.80 -2.21
CA PHE A 323 26.51 -21.05 -1.07
C PHE A 323 26.57 -21.85 0.23
N LYS A 324 26.57 -23.18 0.16
CA LYS A 324 26.62 -24.04 1.35
C LYS A 324 28.04 -24.03 1.96
N PHE A 325 28.22 -23.30 3.06
CA PHE A 325 29.06 -23.81 4.13
C PHE A 325 28.39 -25.06 4.69
N SER A 326 29.04 -26.21 4.49
CA SER A 326 28.61 -27.51 4.98
C SER A 326 28.29 -27.44 6.48
N ARG A 327 27.00 -27.54 6.82
CA ARG A 327 26.47 -28.32 7.96
C ARG A 327 24.95 -28.31 7.89
N SER A 328 24.37 -29.37 7.33
CA SER A 328 23.02 -29.77 7.72
C SER A 328 23.09 -30.21 9.18
N SER A 329 22.84 -29.30 10.12
CA SER A 329 22.77 -29.71 11.51
C SER A 329 21.49 -30.53 11.69
N MET A 330 21.66 -31.77 12.14
CA MET A 330 20.61 -32.69 12.59
C MET A 330 19.60 -32.03 13.55
N LEU A 331 19.93 -30.88 14.15
CA LEU A 331 19.09 -30.11 15.06
C LEU A 331 17.80 -29.55 14.42
N SER A 332 17.75 -29.26 13.12
CA SER A 332 16.51 -28.76 12.48
C SER A 332 15.37 -29.77 12.57
N ASN A 333 15.68 -31.06 12.39
CA ASN A 333 14.71 -32.14 12.54
C ASN A 333 14.35 -32.42 14.00
N MET A 334 15.14 -31.92 14.95
CA MET A 334 14.89 -32.06 16.38
C MET A 334 13.98 -30.93 16.91
N PHE A 335 14.02 -29.72 16.31
CA PHE A 335 13.17 -28.60 16.70
C PHE A 335 11.79 -28.59 16.02
N TYR A 336 11.67 -29.09 14.78
CA TYR A 336 10.37 -29.26 14.11
C TYR A 336 9.66 -30.58 14.41
N GLY A 337 10.15 -31.33 15.40
CA GLY A 337 9.48 -32.50 15.94
C GLY A 337 8.40 -32.11 16.93
N ARG A 338 7.16 -31.86 16.45
CA ARG A 338 5.93 -32.31 17.12
C ARG A 338 4.71 -32.21 16.20
N LYS A 339 4.01 -33.34 16.08
CA LYS A 339 2.65 -33.46 15.55
C LYS A 339 1.75 -32.40 16.18
N TRP A 340 1.07 -31.62 15.34
CA TRP A 340 -0.07 -30.81 15.75
C TRP A 340 -1.13 -31.73 16.37
N VAL A 341 -1.26 -31.70 17.69
CA VAL A 341 -2.37 -32.35 18.38
C VAL A 341 -3.61 -31.51 18.09
N ARG A 342 -4.59 -32.11 17.42
CA ARG A 342 -5.96 -31.58 17.37
C ARG A 342 -6.52 -31.66 18.78
N GLY A 343 -6.85 -30.51 19.35
CA GLY A 343 -7.78 -30.34 20.46
C GLY A 343 -9.02 -29.67 19.93
#